data_AF-A0A3P2A9J4-F1
#
_entry.id   AF-A0A3P2A9J4-F1
#
_cell.length_a   1.000
_cell.length_b   1.000
_cell.length_c   1.000
_cell.angle_alpha   90.00
_cell.angle_beta   90.00
_cell.angle_gamma   90.00
#
_symmetry.space_group_name_H-M   'P 1'
#
loop_
_entity.id
_entity.type
_entity.pdbx_description
1 polymer ?
#
loop_
_entity_poly.entity_id
_entity_poly.type
_entity_poly.pdbx_seq_one_letter_code
_entity_poly.pdbx_strand_id
1 'polypeptide(L)'
;MLLKTIAHSFASSKLKKEEAYTQSLVRKYEQESQQIQQRIHDQRMQYKRDIESYQEKRNRELKEYMDFISSQIGLASEYVVQLRQFQSLFFPCLNAWFQIDLCKKEINFIFKQIKTISSTMELIDIYIKEIQTLQQHKRRKEWLRFTSQRVLFESNFITEIQQSITNLSRMENLEFSNEIKRLRSHKDALLKQKRELFEKKDSLNVNSEKIKKSHLDNKKLLIQQYGLCLDYWNKIKDKFESFYAYKTSNNTYLNQWIADCQNGGTLAEIKALIRDKNDMVESARKTAQETKEKFHFYKNQVKQAHNTGNFDTFDKDKAKRDEYYHKQNDAVTYSKSLVEARKTLYCRRDEISDYIDKVKMLHPDSVINDISLLLQNDKVLNTHGIFGISSRKQKNEYRKHKELGVKDAK
;
A
#
# COMPACT_ATOMS: atom_id res chain seq x y z
N MET A 1 -94.89 -25.34 62.68
CA MET A 1 -94.94 -25.35 61.20
C MET A 1 -94.59 -23.98 60.60
N LEU A 2 -95.31 -22.90 60.92
CA LEU A 2 -95.09 -21.54 60.36
C LEU A 2 -93.65 -20.98 60.47
N LEU A 3 -93.02 -21.05 61.65
CA LEU A 3 -91.65 -20.54 61.84
C LEU A 3 -90.60 -21.26 60.99
N LYS A 4 -90.78 -22.57 60.74
CA LYS A 4 -89.91 -23.37 59.87
C LYS A 4 -90.04 -22.96 58.41
N THR A 5 -91.27 -22.67 57.96
CA THR A 5 -91.55 -22.19 56.60
C THR A 5 -91.01 -20.78 56.36
N ILE A 6 -91.12 -19.88 57.35
CA ILE A 6 -90.54 -18.54 57.30
C ILE A 6 -89.01 -18.62 57.27
N ALA A 7 -88.39 -19.38 58.18
CA ALA A 7 -86.94 -19.58 58.18
C ALA A 7 -86.43 -20.21 56.87
N HIS A 8 -87.17 -21.17 56.30
CA HIS A 8 -86.83 -21.77 55.01
C HIS A 8 -86.98 -20.79 53.85
N SER A 9 -88.00 -19.92 53.87
CA SER A 9 -88.20 -18.85 52.88
C SER A 9 -87.09 -17.79 52.95
N PHE A 10 -86.70 -17.37 54.15
CA PHE A 10 -85.58 -16.44 54.34
C PHE A 10 -84.23 -17.06 53.94
N ALA A 11 -83.97 -18.30 54.33
CA ALA A 11 -82.75 -19.01 53.96
C ALA A 11 -82.67 -19.26 52.45
N SER A 12 -83.77 -19.68 51.81
CA SER A 12 -83.80 -19.87 50.34
C SER A 12 -83.73 -18.55 49.57
N SER A 13 -84.32 -17.46 50.08
CA SER A 13 -84.18 -16.13 49.49
C SER A 13 -82.76 -15.60 49.61
N LYS A 14 -82.09 -15.78 50.76
CA LYS A 14 -80.68 -15.43 50.93
C LYS A 14 -79.77 -16.28 50.05
N LEU A 15 -80.01 -17.59 49.99
CA LEU A 15 -79.26 -18.50 49.12
C LEU A 15 -79.37 -18.06 47.65
N LYS A 16 -80.58 -17.76 47.16
CA LYS A 16 -80.78 -17.26 45.79
C LYS A 16 -80.07 -15.93 45.53
N LYS A 17 -80.01 -15.04 46.52
CA LYS A 17 -79.28 -13.76 46.42
C LYS A 17 -77.76 -13.98 46.37
N GLU A 18 -77.22 -14.88 47.20
CA GLU A 18 -75.80 -15.26 47.19
C GLU A 18 -75.42 -16.02 45.91
N GLU A 19 -76.29 -16.89 45.40
CA GLU A 19 -76.10 -17.57 44.10
C GLU A 19 -76.09 -16.56 42.96
N ALA A 20 -77.03 -15.60 42.93
CA ALA A 20 -77.05 -14.54 41.92
C ALA A 20 -75.82 -13.63 42.02
N TYR A 21 -75.38 -13.29 43.24
CA TYR A 21 -74.15 -12.52 43.48
C TYR A 21 -72.92 -13.28 42.99
N THR A 22 -72.78 -14.56 43.35
CA THR A 22 -71.68 -15.43 42.93
C THR A 22 -71.65 -15.58 41.41
N GLN A 23 -72.79 -15.84 40.77
CA GLN A 23 -72.89 -15.90 39.30
C GLN A 23 -72.52 -14.57 38.64
N SER A 24 -72.89 -13.43 39.24
CA SER A 24 -72.48 -12.12 38.74
C SER A 24 -70.97 -11.89 38.85
N LEU A 25 -70.34 -12.40 39.92
CA LEU A 25 -68.90 -12.33 40.14
C LEU A 25 -68.14 -13.22 39.14
N VAL A 26 -68.62 -14.44 38.92
CA VAL A 26 -68.07 -15.37 37.92
C VAL A 26 -68.10 -14.74 36.52
N ARG A 27 -69.23 -14.13 36.13
CA ARG A 27 -69.34 -13.42 34.84
C ARG A 27 -68.37 -12.23 34.74
N LYS A 28 -68.14 -11.49 35.82
CA LYS A 28 -67.13 -10.41 35.85
C LYS A 28 -65.72 -10.97 35.63
N TYR A 29 -65.35 -12.04 36.32
CA TYR A 29 -64.04 -12.68 36.13
C TYR A 29 -63.86 -13.29 34.74
N GLU A 30 -64.91 -13.86 34.16
CA GLU A 30 -64.89 -14.34 32.76
C GLU A 30 -64.67 -13.19 31.78
N GLN A 31 -65.34 -12.04 31.99
CA GLN A 31 -65.14 -10.83 31.18
C GLN A 31 -63.72 -10.27 31.32
N GLU A 32 -63.18 -10.19 32.54
CA GLU A 32 -61.80 -9.76 32.79
C GLU A 32 -60.79 -10.69 32.12
N SER A 33 -61.00 -12.02 32.23
CA SER A 33 -60.15 -13.03 31.58
C SER A 33 -60.15 -12.87 30.05
N GLN A 34 -61.33 -12.67 29.43
CA GLN A 34 -61.44 -12.42 27.99
C GLN A 34 -60.73 -11.13 27.57
N GLN A 35 -60.85 -10.04 28.34
CA GLN A 35 -60.14 -8.79 28.07
C GLN A 35 -58.62 -8.94 28.16
N ILE A 36 -58.13 -9.71 29.15
CA ILE A 36 -56.71 -10.01 29.28
C ILE A 36 -56.22 -10.85 28.09
N GLN A 37 -56.97 -11.88 27.69
CA GLN A 37 -56.64 -12.69 26.52
C GLN A 37 -56.61 -11.88 25.21
N GLN A 38 -57.55 -10.96 25.02
CA GLN A 38 -57.54 -10.03 23.89
C GLN A 38 -56.30 -9.14 23.91
N ARG A 39 -55.97 -8.52 25.04
CA ARG A 39 -54.74 -7.70 25.17
C ARG A 39 -53.47 -8.49 24.87
N ILE A 40 -53.38 -9.72 25.36
CA ILE A 40 -52.24 -10.61 25.07
C ILE A 40 -52.19 -10.96 23.58
N HIS A 41 -53.34 -11.24 22.96
CA HIS A 41 -53.42 -11.52 21.53
C HIS A 41 -52.97 -10.31 20.69
N ASP A 42 -53.47 -9.11 21.02
CA ASP A 42 -53.11 -7.87 20.34
C ASP A 42 -51.62 -7.57 20.47
N GLN A 43 -51.05 -7.74 21.66
CA GLN A 43 -49.61 -7.61 21.89
C GLN A 43 -48.81 -8.63 21.07
N ARG A 44 -49.26 -9.89 21.02
CA ARG A 44 -48.60 -10.94 20.22
C ARG A 44 -48.65 -10.61 18.73
N MET A 45 -49.77 -10.10 18.23
CA MET A 45 -49.91 -9.68 16.84
C MET A 45 -49.04 -8.46 16.52
N GLN A 46 -48.93 -7.51 17.45
CA GLN A 46 -48.03 -6.38 17.31
C GLN A 46 -46.56 -6.83 17.25
N TYR A 47 -46.11 -7.66 18.19
CA TYR A 47 -44.75 -8.19 18.16
C TYR A 47 -44.47 -9.00 16.89
N LYS A 48 -45.45 -9.76 16.39
CA LYS A 48 -45.30 -10.48 15.12
C LYS A 48 -45.05 -9.51 13.97
N ARG A 49 -45.86 -8.45 13.85
CA ARG A 49 -45.68 -7.41 12.81
C ARG A 49 -44.34 -6.70 12.94
N ASP A 50 -43.94 -6.36 14.17
CA ASP A 50 -42.67 -5.70 14.43
C ASP A 50 -41.51 -6.61 13.99
N ILE A 51 -41.53 -7.90 14.37
CA ILE A 51 -40.52 -8.89 13.97
C ILE A 51 -40.47 -9.03 12.44
N GLU A 52 -41.61 -9.14 11.78
CA GLU A 52 -41.69 -9.24 10.31
C GLU A 52 -41.10 -7.99 9.65
N SER A 53 -41.46 -6.79 10.12
CA SER A 53 -40.90 -5.52 9.64
C SER A 53 -39.38 -5.42 9.84
N TYR A 54 -38.88 -5.83 11.02
CA TYR A 54 -37.44 -5.90 11.29
C TYR A 54 -36.72 -6.88 10.37
N GLN A 55 -37.31 -8.06 10.12
CA GLN A 55 -36.76 -9.06 9.20
C GLN A 55 -36.69 -8.53 7.76
N GLU A 56 -37.75 -7.89 7.28
CA GLU A 56 -37.78 -7.27 5.94
C GLU A 56 -36.71 -6.20 5.79
N LYS A 57 -36.58 -5.31 6.79
CA LYS A 57 -35.54 -4.27 6.79
C LYS A 57 -34.14 -4.89 6.77
N ARG A 58 -33.88 -5.88 7.64
CA ARG A 58 -32.58 -6.58 7.69
C ARG A 58 -32.27 -7.27 6.36
N ASN A 59 -33.24 -7.98 5.78
CA ASN A 59 -33.03 -8.69 4.52
C ASN A 59 -32.77 -7.72 3.36
N ARG A 60 -33.40 -6.54 3.36
CA ARG A 60 -33.12 -5.47 2.39
C ARG A 60 -31.69 -4.94 2.54
N GLU A 61 -31.29 -4.59 3.76
CA GLU A 61 -29.93 -4.10 4.05
C GLU A 61 -28.86 -5.15 3.70
N LEU A 62 -29.10 -6.43 3.99
CA LEU A 62 -28.20 -7.53 3.63
C LEU A 62 -28.10 -7.70 2.12
N LYS A 63 -29.22 -7.60 1.39
CA LYS A 63 -29.21 -7.70 -0.07
C LYS A 63 -28.42 -6.55 -0.70
N GLU A 64 -28.69 -5.31 -0.29
CA GLU A 64 -27.93 -4.12 -0.76
C GLU A 64 -26.43 -4.29 -0.52
N TYR A 65 -26.05 -4.79 0.66
CA TYR A 65 -24.67 -5.05 1.00
C TYR A 65 -24.05 -6.18 0.17
N MET A 66 -24.76 -7.29 -0.05
CA MET A 66 -24.30 -8.41 -0.88
C MET A 66 -24.12 -8.00 -2.35
N ASP A 67 -25.05 -7.22 -2.89
CA ASP A 67 -24.97 -6.67 -4.25
C ASP A 67 -23.76 -5.74 -4.39
N PHE A 68 -23.51 -4.91 -3.38
CA PHE A 68 -22.31 -4.06 -3.30
C PHE A 68 -21.02 -4.90 -3.32
N ILE A 69 -20.89 -5.89 -2.43
CA ILE A 69 -19.71 -6.75 -2.37
C ILE A 69 -19.51 -7.52 -3.68
N SER A 70 -20.59 -8.02 -4.29
CA SER A 70 -20.52 -8.70 -5.59
C SER A 70 -20.01 -7.78 -6.70
N SER A 71 -20.44 -6.51 -6.71
CA SER A 71 -19.90 -5.49 -7.63
C SER A 71 -18.41 -5.23 -7.42
N GLN A 72 -17.94 -5.23 -6.16
CA GLN A 72 -16.52 -5.08 -5.83
C GLN A 72 -15.70 -6.27 -6.30
N ILE A 73 -16.20 -7.50 -6.09
CA ILE A 73 -15.54 -8.73 -6.55
C ILE A 73 -15.40 -8.71 -8.08
N GLY A 74 -16.43 -8.26 -8.80
CA GLY A 74 -16.36 -8.08 -10.25
C GLY A 74 -15.21 -7.16 -10.67
N LEU A 75 -15.13 -5.97 -10.09
CA LEU A 75 -14.04 -5.02 -10.36
C LEU A 75 -12.66 -5.56 -9.95
N ALA A 76 -12.57 -6.22 -8.80
CA ALA A 76 -11.32 -6.82 -8.34
C ALA A 76 -10.85 -7.93 -9.29
N SER A 77 -11.77 -8.73 -9.83
CA SER A 77 -11.47 -9.76 -10.83
C SER A 77 -10.91 -9.15 -12.12
N GLU A 78 -11.55 -8.10 -12.65
CA GLU A 78 -11.02 -7.34 -13.80
C GLU A 78 -9.64 -6.76 -13.50
N TYR A 79 -9.46 -6.20 -12.30
CA TYR A 79 -8.21 -5.61 -11.88
C TYR A 79 -7.07 -6.63 -11.78
N VAL A 80 -7.33 -7.85 -11.29
CA VAL A 80 -6.33 -8.93 -11.21
C VAL A 80 -5.76 -9.26 -12.60
N VAL A 81 -6.57 -9.19 -13.66
CA VAL A 81 -6.09 -9.37 -15.04
C VAL A 81 -5.10 -8.26 -15.42
N GLN A 82 -5.43 -6.99 -15.10
CA GLN A 82 -4.54 -5.85 -15.35
C GLN A 82 -3.24 -5.96 -14.56
N LEU A 83 -3.32 -6.41 -13.30
CA LEU A 83 -2.17 -6.61 -12.43
C LEU A 83 -1.24 -7.72 -12.96
N ARG A 84 -1.80 -8.80 -13.50
CA ARG A 84 -1.04 -9.87 -14.15
C ARG A 84 -0.31 -9.36 -15.40
N GLN A 85 -0.98 -8.57 -16.22
CA GLN A 85 -0.37 -7.94 -17.39
C GLN A 85 0.74 -6.95 -16.98
N PHE A 86 0.52 -6.20 -15.90
CA PHE A 86 1.54 -5.33 -15.34
C PHE A 86 2.78 -6.11 -14.91
N GLN A 87 2.60 -7.22 -14.17
CA GLN A 87 3.69 -8.11 -13.75
C GLN A 87 4.47 -8.69 -14.93
N SER A 88 3.78 -9.13 -16.00
CA SER A 88 4.46 -9.75 -17.14
C SER A 88 5.36 -8.78 -17.92
N LEU A 89 5.08 -7.47 -17.88
CA LEU A 89 5.88 -6.43 -18.55
C LEU A 89 7.22 -6.12 -17.88
N PHE A 90 7.44 -6.57 -16.63
CA PHE A 90 8.74 -6.40 -15.97
C PHE A 90 9.84 -7.24 -16.63
N PHE A 91 9.53 -8.46 -17.05
CA PHE A 91 10.52 -9.38 -17.62
C PHE A 91 11.11 -8.86 -18.96
N PRO A 92 10.31 -8.39 -19.94
CA PRO A 92 10.83 -7.72 -21.13
C PRO A 92 11.72 -6.51 -20.84
N CYS A 93 11.36 -5.71 -19.82
CA CYS A 93 12.19 -4.57 -19.40
C CYS A 93 13.54 -5.02 -18.84
N LEU A 94 13.54 -6.03 -17.97
CA LEU A 94 14.76 -6.61 -17.40
C LEU A 94 15.65 -7.24 -18.47
N ASN A 95 15.07 -8.06 -19.34
CA ASN A 95 15.80 -8.74 -20.39
C ASN A 95 16.49 -7.71 -21.30
N ALA A 96 15.74 -6.71 -21.78
CA ALA A 96 16.34 -5.66 -22.62
C ALA A 96 17.44 -4.88 -21.88
N TRP A 97 17.26 -4.60 -20.59
CA TRP A 97 18.28 -3.92 -19.78
C TRP A 97 19.57 -4.76 -19.62
N PHE A 98 19.44 -6.05 -19.33
CA PHE A 98 20.60 -6.96 -19.26
C PHE A 98 21.31 -7.09 -20.59
N GLN A 99 20.57 -7.18 -21.70
CA GLN A 99 21.16 -7.23 -23.04
C GLN A 99 21.94 -5.95 -23.37
N ILE A 100 21.44 -4.77 -22.98
CA ILE A 100 22.20 -3.51 -23.11
C ILE A 100 23.50 -3.55 -22.32
N ASP A 101 23.46 -4.05 -21.08
CA ASP A 101 24.66 -4.17 -20.24
C ASP A 101 25.68 -5.15 -20.84
N LEU A 102 25.22 -6.29 -21.37
CA LEU A 102 26.04 -7.26 -22.08
C LEU A 102 26.70 -6.64 -23.32
N CYS A 103 25.92 -5.98 -24.19
CA CYS A 103 26.49 -5.30 -25.37
C CYS A 103 27.54 -4.27 -24.98
N LYS A 104 27.31 -3.47 -23.91
CA LYS A 104 28.31 -2.51 -23.41
C LYS A 104 29.59 -3.19 -22.95
N LYS A 105 29.49 -4.30 -22.21
CA LYS A 105 30.64 -5.09 -21.76
C LYS A 105 31.41 -5.68 -22.94
N GLU A 106 30.73 -6.21 -23.94
CA GLU A 106 31.34 -6.74 -25.16
C GLU A 106 32.04 -5.65 -25.98
N ILE A 107 31.41 -4.49 -26.18
CA ILE A 107 32.02 -3.35 -26.87
C ILE A 107 33.29 -2.90 -26.14
N ASN A 108 33.25 -2.82 -24.81
CA ASN A 108 34.41 -2.47 -23.99
C ASN A 108 35.54 -3.51 -24.12
N PHE A 109 35.19 -4.79 -24.20
CA PHE A 109 36.16 -5.86 -24.42
C PHE A 109 36.81 -5.78 -25.80
N ILE A 110 36.03 -5.57 -26.86
CA ILE A 110 36.56 -5.36 -28.22
C ILE A 110 37.47 -4.14 -28.27
N PHE A 111 37.10 -3.04 -27.59
CA PHE A 111 37.93 -1.85 -27.51
C PHE A 111 39.30 -2.14 -26.88
N LYS A 112 39.33 -2.96 -25.82
CA LYS A 112 40.59 -3.42 -25.21
C LYS A 112 41.41 -4.24 -26.20
N GLN A 113 40.80 -5.16 -26.95
CA GLN A 113 41.48 -5.96 -27.97
C GLN A 113 42.09 -5.09 -29.08
N ILE A 114 41.34 -4.13 -29.63
CA ILE A 114 41.82 -3.21 -30.66
C ILE A 114 43.01 -2.38 -30.15
N LYS A 115 42.96 -1.93 -28.88
CA LYS A 115 44.07 -1.22 -28.25
C LYS A 115 45.32 -2.09 -28.17
N THR A 116 45.20 -3.32 -27.71
CA THR A 116 46.33 -4.28 -27.63
C THR A 116 46.93 -4.57 -29.00
N ILE A 117 46.10 -4.81 -30.03
CA ILE A 117 46.59 -5.01 -31.40
C ILE A 117 47.34 -3.78 -31.90
N SER A 118 46.80 -2.58 -31.67
CA SER A 118 47.44 -1.33 -32.10
C SER A 118 48.81 -1.13 -31.45
N SER A 119 48.93 -1.36 -30.13
CA SER A 119 50.22 -1.30 -29.44
C SER A 119 51.20 -2.36 -29.93
N THR A 120 50.71 -3.57 -30.27
CA THR A 120 51.57 -4.63 -30.84
C THR A 120 52.10 -4.25 -32.21
N MET A 121 51.26 -3.64 -33.06
CA MET A 121 51.70 -3.14 -34.37
C MET A 121 52.74 -2.02 -34.25
N GLU A 122 52.59 -1.11 -33.28
CA GLU A 122 53.57 -0.05 -32.99
C GLU A 122 54.92 -0.66 -32.58
N LEU A 123 54.92 -1.70 -31.74
CA LEU A 123 56.13 -2.44 -31.38
C LEU A 123 56.77 -3.08 -32.62
N ILE A 124 56.00 -3.73 -33.50
CA ILE A 124 56.52 -4.31 -34.75
C ILE A 124 57.15 -3.22 -35.63
N ASP A 125 56.57 -2.03 -35.71
CA ASP A 125 57.14 -0.92 -36.48
C ASP A 125 58.47 -0.42 -35.90
N ILE A 126 58.61 -0.39 -34.57
CA ILE A 126 59.87 -0.08 -33.90
C ILE A 126 60.92 -1.17 -34.24
N TYR A 127 60.56 -2.45 -34.11
CA TYR A 127 61.44 -3.57 -34.45
C TYR A 127 61.89 -3.55 -35.92
N ILE A 128 60.99 -3.27 -36.85
CA ILE A 128 61.34 -3.16 -38.28
C ILE A 128 62.37 -2.04 -38.49
N LYS A 129 62.20 -0.88 -37.85
CA LYS A 129 63.16 0.24 -37.94
C LYS A 129 64.53 -0.12 -37.36
N GLU A 130 64.56 -0.84 -36.25
CA GLU A 130 65.81 -1.34 -35.65
C GLU A 130 66.53 -2.33 -36.58
N ILE A 131 65.82 -3.31 -37.14
CA ILE A 131 66.42 -4.24 -38.11
C ILE A 131 66.93 -3.50 -39.36
N GLN A 132 66.17 -2.53 -39.88
CA GLN A 132 66.59 -1.70 -41.01
C GLN A 132 67.84 -0.86 -40.72
N THR A 133 67.99 -0.35 -39.48
CA THR A 133 69.20 0.38 -39.08
C THR A 133 70.40 -0.54 -38.90
N LEU A 134 70.19 -1.78 -38.43
CA LEU A 134 71.21 -2.82 -38.34
C LEU A 134 71.66 -3.35 -39.72
N GLN A 135 70.80 -3.26 -40.74
CA GLN A 135 71.11 -3.62 -42.13
C GLN A 135 72.14 -2.66 -42.79
N GLN A 136 72.36 -1.47 -42.25
CA GLN A 136 73.37 -0.52 -42.76
C GLN A 136 74.78 -0.91 -42.30
N HIS A 137 75.66 -1.25 -43.25
CA HIS A 137 77.00 -1.82 -43.01
C HIS A 137 77.92 -1.00 -42.07
N LYS A 138 77.82 0.34 -42.07
CA LYS A 138 78.55 1.24 -41.16
C LYS A 138 78.03 1.15 -39.71
N ARG A 139 76.70 1.08 -39.52
CA ARG A 139 76.06 0.97 -38.21
C ARG A 139 76.18 -0.43 -37.61
N ARG A 140 76.20 -1.48 -38.42
CA ARG A 140 76.49 -2.87 -37.96
C ARG A 140 77.90 -2.96 -37.35
N LYS A 141 78.90 -2.33 -37.99
CA LYS A 141 80.27 -2.21 -37.47
C LYS A 141 80.35 -1.30 -36.23
N GLU A 142 79.66 -0.16 -36.19
CA GLU A 142 79.61 0.73 -35.01
C GLU A 142 78.91 0.08 -33.82
N TRP A 143 77.80 -0.65 -34.02
CA TRP A 143 77.10 -1.38 -32.96
C TRP A 143 77.93 -2.54 -32.43
N LEU A 144 78.52 -3.36 -33.31
CA LEU A 144 79.48 -4.42 -32.93
C LEU A 144 80.68 -3.82 -32.18
N ARG A 145 81.14 -2.62 -32.56
CA ARG A 145 82.21 -1.89 -31.87
C ARG A 145 81.74 -1.32 -30.52
N PHE A 146 80.50 -0.84 -30.41
CA PHE A 146 79.93 -0.31 -29.16
C PHE A 146 79.66 -1.42 -28.12
N THR A 147 79.21 -2.60 -28.55
CA THR A 147 78.92 -3.75 -27.66
C THR A 147 80.17 -4.55 -27.32
N SER A 148 81.16 -4.66 -28.22
CA SER A 148 82.45 -5.29 -27.91
C SER A 148 83.34 -4.47 -26.97
N GLN A 149 83.08 -3.17 -26.83
CA GLN A 149 83.85 -2.27 -25.97
C GLN A 149 83.27 -2.05 -24.57
N ARG A 150 82.07 -2.58 -24.26
CA ARG A 150 81.48 -2.49 -22.92
C ARG A 150 81.40 -3.86 -22.25
N VAL A 151 82.03 -3.99 -21.08
CA VAL A 151 81.70 -5.03 -20.11
C VAL A 151 80.36 -4.66 -19.49
N LEU A 152 79.27 -5.21 -20.01
CA LEU A 152 77.96 -5.11 -19.38
C LEU A 152 77.87 -6.17 -18.28
N PHE A 153 77.27 -5.80 -17.14
CA PHE A 153 76.99 -6.71 -16.02
C PHE A 153 76.40 -8.03 -16.53
N GLU A 154 77.03 -9.14 -16.15
CA GLU A 154 76.63 -10.50 -16.51
C GLU A 154 75.26 -10.82 -15.90
N SER A 155 74.23 -10.75 -16.73
CA SER A 155 72.89 -11.23 -16.45
C SER A 155 72.52 -12.19 -17.56
N ASN A 156 71.95 -13.34 -17.20
CA ASN A 156 71.56 -14.37 -18.16
C ASN A 156 70.72 -13.81 -19.32
N PHE A 157 69.87 -12.82 -19.04
CA PHE A 157 69.07 -12.09 -20.04
C PHE A 157 69.92 -11.27 -21.03
N ILE A 158 70.99 -10.61 -20.56
CA ILE A 158 71.90 -9.85 -21.42
C ILE A 158 72.73 -10.77 -22.30
N THR A 159 73.16 -11.92 -21.78
CA THR A 159 73.85 -12.97 -22.58
C THR A 159 72.93 -13.61 -23.62
N GLU A 160 71.65 -13.86 -23.32
CA GLU A 160 70.69 -14.39 -24.31
C GLU A 160 70.41 -13.39 -25.43
N ILE A 161 70.24 -12.10 -25.11
CA ILE A 161 70.09 -11.03 -26.11
C ILE A 161 71.38 -10.87 -26.92
N GLN A 162 72.56 -10.89 -26.27
CA GLN A 162 73.85 -10.87 -26.97
C GLN A 162 74.00 -12.06 -27.90
N GLN A 163 73.67 -13.28 -27.49
CA GLN A 163 73.75 -14.47 -28.35
C GLN A 163 72.78 -14.40 -29.53
N SER A 164 71.53 -13.98 -29.29
CA SER A 164 70.52 -13.85 -30.35
C SER A 164 70.93 -12.80 -31.39
N ILE A 165 71.44 -11.64 -30.95
CA ILE A 165 71.92 -10.60 -31.87
C ILE A 165 73.27 -10.97 -32.52
N THR A 166 74.15 -11.69 -31.83
CA THR A 166 75.41 -12.19 -32.41
C THR A 166 75.14 -13.23 -33.50
N ASN A 167 74.14 -14.10 -33.30
CA ASN A 167 73.65 -15.03 -34.33
C ASN A 167 73.08 -14.27 -35.53
N LEU A 168 72.25 -13.25 -35.30
CA LEU A 168 71.74 -12.36 -36.36
C LEU A 168 72.82 -11.50 -37.03
N SER A 169 73.95 -11.25 -36.37
CA SER A 169 75.08 -10.48 -36.92
C SER A 169 75.96 -11.29 -37.88
N ARG A 170 75.90 -12.63 -37.82
CA ARG A 170 76.56 -13.57 -38.75
C ARG A 170 75.74 -13.91 -40.00
N MET A 171 74.49 -13.47 -40.02
CA MET A 171 73.51 -13.74 -41.07
C MET A 171 73.64 -12.78 -42.27
N GLU A 172 73.42 -13.29 -43.48
CA GLU A 172 73.51 -12.52 -44.74
C GLU A 172 72.41 -11.45 -44.82
N ASN A 173 72.58 -10.43 -45.66
CA ASN A 173 71.55 -9.39 -45.89
C ASN A 173 70.17 -9.98 -46.29
N LEU A 174 70.16 -11.21 -46.79
CA LEU A 174 68.96 -11.97 -47.15
C LEU A 174 68.09 -12.30 -45.94
N GLU A 175 68.69 -12.62 -44.78
CA GLU A 175 67.98 -13.08 -43.59
C GLU A 175 67.30 -11.92 -42.83
N PHE A 176 67.92 -10.74 -42.78
CA PHE A 176 67.23 -9.52 -42.34
C PHE A 176 66.06 -9.16 -43.25
N SER A 177 66.22 -9.33 -44.57
CA SER A 177 65.13 -9.09 -45.52
C SER A 177 63.98 -10.08 -45.32
N ASN A 178 64.28 -11.34 -44.99
CA ASN A 178 63.28 -12.36 -44.68
C ASN A 178 62.56 -12.08 -43.35
N GLU A 179 63.25 -11.65 -42.30
CA GLU A 179 62.62 -11.30 -41.03
C GLU A 179 61.76 -10.02 -41.14
N ILE A 180 62.22 -9.01 -41.88
CA ILE A 180 61.39 -7.83 -42.21
C ILE A 180 60.12 -8.27 -42.97
N LYS A 181 60.23 -9.19 -43.94
CA LYS A 181 59.04 -9.73 -44.65
C LYS A 181 58.09 -10.45 -43.69
N ARG A 182 58.62 -11.25 -42.76
CA ARG A 182 57.82 -11.96 -41.73
C ARG A 182 57.10 -10.98 -40.80
N LEU A 183 57.79 -9.97 -40.28
CA LEU A 183 57.21 -8.94 -39.42
C LEU A 183 56.14 -8.11 -40.14
N ARG A 184 56.37 -7.75 -41.40
CA ARG A 184 55.37 -7.09 -42.25
C ARG A 184 54.14 -7.96 -42.45
N SER A 185 54.33 -9.25 -42.78
CA SER A 185 53.22 -10.20 -42.91
C SER A 185 52.42 -10.36 -41.61
N HIS A 186 53.09 -10.42 -40.45
CA HIS A 186 52.41 -10.46 -39.15
C HIS A 186 51.63 -9.18 -38.87
N LYS A 187 52.20 -8.01 -39.20
CA LYS A 187 51.51 -6.71 -39.11
C LYS A 187 50.27 -6.68 -40.02
N ASP A 188 50.35 -7.20 -41.24
CA ASP A 188 49.22 -7.27 -42.17
C ASP A 188 48.10 -8.18 -41.65
N ALA A 189 48.46 -9.31 -41.01
CA ALA A 189 47.49 -10.17 -40.34
C ALA A 189 46.81 -9.46 -39.16
N LEU A 190 47.57 -8.73 -38.33
CA LEU A 190 47.03 -7.91 -37.23
C LEU A 190 46.14 -6.78 -37.74
N LEU A 191 46.49 -6.15 -38.87
CA LEU A 191 45.65 -5.15 -39.54
C LEU A 191 44.31 -5.75 -39.97
N LYS A 192 44.31 -6.95 -40.54
CA LYS A 192 43.09 -7.66 -40.91
C LYS A 192 42.22 -7.96 -39.67
N GLN A 193 42.80 -8.52 -38.62
CA GLN A 193 42.08 -8.78 -37.36
C GLN A 193 41.51 -7.49 -36.75
N LYS A 194 42.27 -6.38 -36.79
CA LYS A 194 41.80 -5.08 -36.32
C LYS A 194 40.58 -4.59 -37.11
N ARG A 195 40.54 -4.76 -38.43
CA ARG A 195 39.38 -4.42 -39.27
C ARG A 195 38.16 -5.27 -38.92
N GLU A 196 38.33 -6.59 -38.79
CA GLU A 196 37.25 -7.51 -38.38
C GLU A 196 36.67 -7.14 -37.00
N LEU A 197 37.52 -6.72 -36.05
CA LEU A 197 37.06 -6.22 -34.75
C LEU A 197 36.29 -4.91 -34.84
N PHE A 198 36.66 -3.99 -35.74
CA PHE A 198 35.88 -2.78 -35.99
C PHE A 198 34.50 -3.09 -36.58
N GLU A 199 34.42 -3.98 -37.56
CA GLU A 199 33.14 -4.43 -38.12
C GLU A 199 32.25 -5.09 -37.05
N LYS A 200 32.83 -5.94 -36.19
CA LYS A 200 32.13 -6.53 -35.04
C LYS A 200 31.66 -5.47 -34.04
N LYS A 201 32.47 -4.45 -33.77
CA LYS A 201 32.09 -3.33 -32.90
C LYS A 201 30.90 -2.55 -33.49
N ASP A 202 30.93 -2.26 -34.78
CA ASP A 202 29.89 -1.47 -35.45
C ASP A 202 28.56 -2.24 -35.49
N SER A 203 28.59 -3.54 -35.80
CA SER A 203 27.41 -4.40 -35.71
C SER A 203 26.83 -4.47 -34.28
N LEU A 204 27.67 -4.58 -33.25
CA LEU A 204 27.21 -4.54 -31.85
C LEU A 204 26.63 -3.19 -31.45
N ASN A 205 27.19 -2.07 -31.94
CA ASN A 205 26.63 -0.74 -31.71
C ASN A 205 25.22 -0.63 -32.32
N VAL A 206 25.04 -1.08 -33.56
CA VAL A 206 23.73 -1.12 -34.23
C VAL A 206 22.73 -1.98 -33.44
N ASN A 207 23.16 -3.16 -32.97
CA ASN A 207 22.32 -4.03 -32.15
C ASN A 207 21.96 -3.37 -30.80
N SER A 208 22.93 -2.76 -30.13
CA SER A 208 22.74 -2.02 -28.87
C SER A 208 21.69 -0.91 -29.04
N GLU A 209 21.72 -0.13 -30.13
CA GLU A 209 20.71 0.90 -30.37
C GLU A 209 19.30 0.31 -30.59
N LYS A 210 19.19 -0.82 -31.29
CA LYS A 210 17.91 -1.53 -31.44
C LYS A 210 17.36 -1.99 -30.08
N ILE A 211 18.21 -2.58 -29.24
CA ILE A 211 17.82 -3.05 -27.90
C ILE A 211 17.44 -1.87 -27.00
N LYS A 212 18.18 -0.76 -27.04
CA LYS A 212 17.83 0.48 -26.31
C LYS A 212 16.45 1.00 -26.71
N LYS A 213 16.14 1.02 -28.00
CA LYS A 213 14.81 1.42 -28.49
C LYS A 213 13.72 0.49 -27.95
N SER A 214 13.92 -0.82 -28.04
CA SER A 214 12.99 -1.81 -27.47
C SER A 214 12.82 -1.64 -25.95
N HIS A 215 13.89 -1.36 -25.21
CA HIS A 215 13.82 -1.08 -23.77
C HIS A 215 12.97 0.16 -23.45
N LEU A 216 13.14 1.24 -24.23
CA LEU A 216 12.33 2.45 -24.08
C LEU A 216 10.85 2.19 -24.38
N ASP A 217 10.55 1.41 -25.41
CA ASP A 217 9.17 1.07 -25.76
C ASP A 217 8.53 0.17 -24.68
N ASN A 218 9.25 -0.83 -24.17
CA ASN A 218 8.81 -1.66 -23.05
C ASN A 218 8.55 -0.83 -21.78
N LYS A 219 9.40 0.15 -21.47
CA LYS A 219 9.19 1.08 -20.36
C LYS A 219 7.92 1.90 -20.52
N LYS A 220 7.66 2.43 -21.72
CA LYS A 220 6.44 3.21 -21.98
C LYS A 220 5.19 2.35 -21.73
N LEU A 221 5.19 1.12 -22.24
CA LEU A 221 4.09 0.17 -22.01
C LEU A 221 3.91 -0.13 -20.52
N LEU A 222 5.01 -0.36 -19.79
CA LEU A 222 4.97 -0.60 -18.34
C LEU A 222 4.40 0.60 -17.57
N ILE A 223 4.80 1.83 -17.92
CA ILE A 223 4.27 3.07 -17.32
C ILE A 223 2.77 3.23 -17.62
N GLN A 224 2.33 2.98 -18.85
CA GLN A 224 0.92 3.04 -19.22
C GLN A 224 0.10 2.03 -18.43
N GLN A 225 0.57 0.77 -18.36
CA GLN A 225 -0.10 -0.28 -17.62
C GLN A 225 -0.12 -0.01 -16.11
N TYR A 226 0.93 0.58 -15.56
CA TYR A 226 0.96 1.06 -14.18
C TYR A 226 -0.12 2.13 -13.92
N GLY A 227 -0.28 3.09 -14.83
CA GLY A 227 -1.34 4.10 -14.75
C GLY A 227 -2.74 3.47 -14.74
N LEU A 228 -3.00 2.53 -15.67
CA LEU A 228 -4.25 1.78 -15.69
C LEU A 228 -4.49 1.03 -14.37
N CYS A 229 -3.47 0.37 -13.83
CA CYS A 229 -3.58 -0.32 -12.55
C CYS A 229 -3.92 0.63 -11.40
N LEU A 230 -3.36 1.84 -11.38
CA LEU A 230 -3.72 2.86 -10.40
C LEU A 230 -5.17 3.34 -10.57
N ASP A 231 -5.65 3.50 -11.81
CA ASP A 231 -7.03 3.92 -12.06
C ASP A 231 -8.04 2.88 -11.57
N TYR A 232 -7.80 1.59 -11.84
CA TYR A 232 -8.64 0.51 -11.30
C TYR A 232 -8.57 0.45 -9.77
N TRP A 233 -7.37 0.58 -9.21
CA TRP A 233 -7.17 0.62 -7.77
C TRP A 233 -7.98 1.75 -7.12
N ASN A 234 -7.90 2.95 -7.68
CA ASN A 234 -8.64 4.11 -7.19
C ASN A 234 -10.15 3.89 -7.35
N LYS A 235 -10.63 3.34 -8.48
CA LYS A 235 -12.06 3.00 -8.65
C LYS A 235 -12.57 2.04 -7.57
N ILE A 236 -11.81 1.01 -7.22
CA ILE A 236 -12.17 0.07 -6.14
C ILE A 236 -12.26 0.83 -4.81
N LYS A 237 -11.22 1.59 -4.48
CA LYS A 237 -11.16 2.42 -3.27
C LYS A 237 -12.34 3.39 -3.18
N ASP A 238 -12.60 4.13 -4.25
CA ASP A 238 -13.62 5.18 -4.32
C ASP A 238 -15.02 4.58 -4.20
N LYS A 239 -15.28 3.39 -4.76
CA LYS A 239 -16.56 2.71 -4.54
C LYS A 239 -16.74 2.23 -3.09
N PHE A 240 -15.69 1.78 -2.40
CA PHE A 240 -15.76 1.48 -0.96
C PHE A 240 -16.10 2.73 -0.15
N GLU A 241 -15.47 3.86 -0.45
CA GLU A 241 -15.78 5.14 0.18
C GLU A 241 -17.22 5.60 -0.15
N SER A 242 -17.65 5.47 -1.41
CA SER A 242 -18.98 5.90 -1.88
C SER A 242 -20.13 5.10 -1.26
N PHE A 243 -19.93 3.82 -0.93
CA PHE A 243 -20.98 3.00 -0.32
C PHE A 243 -21.42 3.51 1.05
N TYR A 244 -20.50 4.12 1.79
CA TYR A 244 -20.77 4.70 3.10
C TYR A 244 -21.06 6.21 3.04
N ALA A 245 -20.70 6.85 1.93
CA ALA A 245 -20.97 8.26 1.68
C ALA A 245 -22.48 8.52 1.65
N TYR A 246 -22.93 9.59 2.33
CA TYR A 246 -24.33 10.00 2.44
C TYR A 246 -25.29 8.98 3.05
N LYS A 247 -24.80 7.83 3.56
CA LYS A 247 -25.65 6.85 4.23
C LYS A 247 -26.25 7.47 5.49
N THR A 248 -27.57 7.63 5.51
CA THR A 248 -28.28 8.21 6.63
C THR A 248 -28.36 7.23 7.80
N SER A 249 -28.50 7.78 9.00
CA SER A 249 -28.75 7.04 10.23
C SER A 249 -29.99 7.59 10.93
N ASN A 250 -30.47 6.88 11.94
CA ASN A 250 -31.53 7.37 12.82
C ASN A 250 -31.05 8.57 13.69
N ASN A 251 -29.74 8.80 13.76
CA ASN A 251 -29.15 9.87 14.54
C ASN A 251 -29.08 11.19 13.74
N THR A 252 -29.79 12.21 14.21
CA THR A 252 -29.91 13.53 13.56
C THR A 252 -28.58 14.28 13.47
N TYR A 253 -27.78 14.27 14.55
CA TYR A 253 -26.48 14.94 14.58
C TYR A 253 -25.50 14.31 13.59
N LEU A 254 -25.50 12.98 13.48
CA LEU A 254 -24.67 12.29 12.50
C LEU A 254 -25.03 12.72 11.08
N ASN A 255 -26.33 12.76 10.76
CA ASN A 255 -26.80 13.16 9.43
C ASN A 255 -26.41 14.61 9.10
N GLN A 256 -26.49 15.51 10.08
CA GLN A 256 -26.03 16.90 9.92
C GLN A 256 -24.53 16.97 9.66
N TRP A 257 -23.71 16.30 10.48
CA TRP A 257 -22.25 16.31 10.30
C TRP A 257 -21.81 15.74 8.95
N ILE A 258 -22.49 14.71 8.47
CA ILE A 258 -22.22 14.12 7.16
C ILE A 258 -22.69 15.04 6.03
N ALA A 259 -23.84 15.72 6.18
CA ALA A 259 -24.33 16.68 5.20
C ALA A 259 -23.38 17.88 5.02
N ASP A 260 -22.66 18.26 6.09
CA ASP A 260 -21.63 19.30 6.04
C ASP A 260 -20.37 18.87 5.26
N CYS A 261 -20.21 17.58 4.94
CA CYS A 261 -19.07 17.09 4.17
C CYS A 261 -19.29 17.25 2.66
N GLN A 262 -18.26 17.72 1.96
CA GLN A 262 -18.32 17.94 0.51
C GLN A 262 -18.65 16.67 -0.27
N ASN A 263 -18.06 15.53 0.12
CA ASN A 263 -18.25 14.23 -0.54
C ASN A 263 -19.06 13.25 0.30
N GLY A 264 -19.79 13.75 1.31
CA GLY A 264 -20.71 12.94 2.10
C GLY A 264 -20.05 11.95 3.04
N GLY A 265 -18.78 12.14 3.39
CA GLY A 265 -18.09 11.33 4.39
C GLY A 265 -17.13 10.29 3.80
N THR A 266 -16.18 10.74 2.99
CA THR A 266 -15.00 9.93 2.62
C THR A 266 -14.16 9.58 3.85
N LEU A 267 -13.23 8.63 3.74
CA LEU A 267 -12.37 8.24 4.87
C LEU A 267 -11.60 9.44 5.47
N ALA A 268 -11.14 10.36 4.62
CA ALA A 268 -10.43 11.56 5.06
C ALA A 268 -11.37 12.54 5.79
N GLU A 269 -12.56 12.76 5.24
CA GLU A 269 -13.60 13.62 5.85
C GLU A 269 -14.07 13.05 7.19
N ILE A 270 -14.32 11.73 7.28
CA ILE A 270 -14.72 11.07 8.53
C ILE A 270 -13.62 11.25 9.59
N LYS A 271 -12.34 11.07 9.23
CA LYS A 271 -11.21 11.29 10.15
C LYS A 271 -11.15 12.74 10.64
N ALA A 272 -11.40 13.70 9.76
CA ALA A 272 -11.45 15.12 10.11
C ALA A 272 -12.63 15.43 11.04
N LEU A 273 -13.85 14.97 10.68
CA LEU A 273 -15.05 15.13 11.50
C LEU A 273 -14.89 14.58 12.91
N ILE A 274 -14.32 13.37 13.05
CA ILE A 274 -14.06 12.75 14.36
C ILE A 274 -13.18 13.66 15.21
N ARG A 275 -12.13 14.23 14.62
CA ARG A 275 -11.22 15.15 15.32
C ARG A 275 -11.93 16.43 15.69
N ASP A 276 -12.63 17.05 14.75
CA ASP A 276 -13.22 18.38 14.90
C ASP A 276 -14.43 18.38 15.85
N LYS A 277 -15.20 17.29 15.91
CA LYS A 277 -16.35 17.15 16.82
C LYS A 277 -15.98 16.54 18.18
N ASN A 278 -14.72 16.14 18.39
CA ASN A 278 -14.33 15.46 19.61
C ASN A 278 -14.60 16.31 20.87
N ASP A 279 -14.21 17.59 20.82
CA ASP A 279 -14.36 18.51 21.95
C ASP A 279 -15.82 18.80 22.26
N MET A 280 -16.69 18.82 21.24
CA MET A 280 -18.14 18.96 21.41
C MET A 280 -18.72 17.76 22.17
N VAL A 281 -18.29 16.53 21.84
CA VAL A 281 -18.75 15.32 22.53
C VAL A 281 -18.26 15.29 23.98
N GLU A 282 -16.99 15.62 24.23
CA GLU A 282 -16.46 15.63 25.59
C GLU A 282 -17.07 16.74 26.45
N SER A 283 -17.34 17.92 25.87
CA SER A 283 -18.06 19.00 26.55
C SER A 283 -19.48 18.57 26.93
N ALA A 284 -20.21 17.92 26.02
CA ALA A 284 -21.56 17.42 26.31
C ALA A 284 -21.57 16.34 27.41
N ARG A 285 -20.56 15.46 27.43
CA ARG A 285 -20.37 14.48 28.52
C ARG A 285 -20.12 15.16 29.85
N LYS A 286 -19.26 16.17 29.88
CA LYS A 286 -18.97 16.94 31.09
C LYS A 286 -20.21 17.64 31.62
N THR A 287 -20.98 18.31 30.77
CA THR A 287 -22.25 18.94 31.16
C THR A 287 -23.27 17.94 31.70
N ALA A 288 -23.39 16.77 31.08
CA ALA A 288 -24.27 15.69 31.57
C ALA A 288 -23.83 15.17 32.96
N GLN A 289 -22.52 15.10 33.21
CA GLN A 289 -21.97 14.69 34.50
C GLN A 289 -22.17 15.77 35.57
N GLU A 290 -21.87 17.04 35.28
CA GLU A 290 -22.06 18.16 36.21
C GLU A 290 -23.54 18.36 36.60
N THR A 291 -24.46 18.23 35.64
CA THR A 291 -25.91 18.32 35.91
C THR A 291 -26.39 17.14 36.76
N LYS A 292 -25.88 15.93 36.51
CA LYS A 292 -26.14 14.75 37.33
C LYS A 292 -25.63 14.91 38.76
N GLU A 293 -24.42 15.44 38.95
CA GLU A 293 -23.85 15.71 40.28
C GLU A 293 -24.70 16.72 41.06
N LYS A 294 -25.11 17.82 40.41
CA LYS A 294 -26.01 18.81 41.01
C LYS A 294 -27.38 18.23 41.36
N PHE A 295 -27.96 17.40 40.49
CA PHE A 295 -29.20 16.69 40.80
C PHE A 295 -29.05 15.80 42.04
N HIS A 296 -27.99 14.99 42.11
CA HIS A 296 -27.74 14.13 43.26
C HIS A 296 -27.50 14.92 44.54
N PHE A 297 -26.79 16.05 44.46
CA PHE A 297 -26.59 16.95 45.59
C PHE A 297 -27.93 17.41 46.17
N TYR A 298 -28.81 18.03 45.37
CA TYR A 298 -30.11 18.51 45.87
C TYR A 298 -31.05 17.36 46.27
N LYS A 299 -30.99 16.22 45.58
CA LYS A 299 -31.72 15.00 46.00
C LYS A 299 -31.30 14.55 47.40
N ASN A 300 -30.01 14.61 47.72
CA ASN A 300 -29.49 14.25 49.03
C ASN A 300 -29.88 15.28 50.10
N GLN A 301 -29.83 16.59 49.80
CA GLN A 301 -30.30 17.64 50.71
C GLN A 301 -31.76 17.46 51.10
N VAL A 302 -32.64 17.19 50.12
CA VAL A 302 -34.07 16.90 50.37
C VAL A 302 -34.24 15.68 51.26
N LYS A 303 -33.46 14.61 51.02
CA LYS A 303 -33.48 13.41 51.86
C LYS A 303 -32.99 13.70 53.28
N GLN A 304 -31.95 14.51 53.43
CA GLN A 304 -31.39 14.89 54.72
C GLN A 304 -32.36 15.73 55.55
N ALA A 305 -33.09 16.66 54.93
CA ALA A 305 -34.16 17.42 55.58
C ALA A 305 -35.22 16.48 56.19
N HIS A 306 -35.68 15.48 55.44
CA HIS A 306 -36.61 14.46 55.96
C HIS A 306 -36.01 13.62 57.11
N ASN A 307 -34.73 13.29 57.04
CA ASN A 307 -34.06 12.48 58.07
C ASN A 307 -33.79 13.25 59.37
N THR A 308 -33.54 14.56 59.28
CA THR A 308 -33.13 15.41 60.42
C THR A 308 -34.28 16.24 60.99
N GLY A 309 -35.39 16.36 60.24
CA GLY A 309 -36.53 17.20 60.61
C GLY A 309 -36.30 18.71 60.42
N ASN A 310 -35.15 19.12 59.87
CA ASN A 310 -34.88 20.52 59.53
C ASN A 310 -35.35 20.82 58.09
N PHE A 311 -36.34 21.71 57.96
CA PHE A 311 -36.97 22.07 56.69
C PHE A 311 -36.69 23.51 56.22
N ASP A 312 -35.74 24.22 56.84
CA ASP A 312 -35.47 25.65 56.58
C ASP A 312 -35.18 25.97 55.09
N THR A 313 -34.53 25.05 54.36
CA THR A 313 -34.22 25.20 52.93
C THR A 313 -34.98 24.24 52.02
N PHE A 314 -35.94 23.48 52.55
CA PHE A 314 -36.55 22.33 51.88
C PHE A 314 -37.19 22.68 50.53
N ASP A 315 -38.03 23.72 50.50
CA ASP A 315 -38.74 24.10 49.28
C ASP A 315 -37.78 24.58 48.18
N LYS A 316 -36.71 25.28 48.57
CA LYS A 316 -35.66 25.74 47.65
C LYS A 316 -34.85 24.56 47.09
N ASP A 317 -34.48 23.61 47.93
CA ASP A 317 -33.72 22.43 47.52
C ASP A 317 -34.58 21.46 46.68
N LYS A 318 -35.87 21.34 46.98
CA LYS A 318 -36.84 20.59 46.19
C LYS A 318 -37.05 21.21 44.81
N ALA A 319 -37.25 22.53 44.73
CA ALA A 319 -37.38 23.22 43.45
C ALA A 319 -36.13 23.04 42.57
N LYS A 320 -34.94 23.18 43.16
CA LYS A 320 -33.68 22.96 42.43
C LYS A 320 -33.50 21.50 42.02
N ARG A 321 -33.87 20.53 42.87
CA ARG A 321 -33.84 19.11 42.50
C ARG A 321 -34.68 18.85 41.25
N ASP A 322 -35.90 19.39 41.20
CA ASP A 322 -36.82 19.17 40.08
C ASP A 322 -36.31 19.88 38.81
N GLU A 323 -35.75 21.08 38.94
CA GLU A 323 -35.06 21.77 37.84
C GLU A 323 -33.88 20.95 37.28
N TYR A 324 -33.00 20.46 38.15
CA TYR A 324 -31.83 19.66 37.74
C TYR A 324 -32.22 18.28 37.23
N TYR A 325 -33.38 17.72 37.61
CA TYR A 325 -33.90 16.48 37.03
C TYR A 325 -34.20 16.63 35.54
N HIS A 326 -34.91 17.69 35.15
CA HIS A 326 -35.20 17.97 33.74
C HIS A 326 -33.92 18.29 32.96
N LYS A 327 -33.07 19.18 33.50
CA LYS A 327 -31.77 19.53 32.87
C LYS A 327 -30.86 18.32 32.69
N GLN A 328 -30.82 17.40 33.65
CA GLN A 328 -30.05 16.16 33.55
C GLN A 328 -30.60 15.27 32.43
N ASN A 329 -31.92 15.07 32.35
CA ASN A 329 -32.51 14.22 31.31
C ASN A 329 -32.20 14.76 29.91
N ASP A 330 -32.28 16.07 29.70
CA ASP A 330 -31.96 16.71 28.43
C ASP A 330 -30.46 16.58 28.12
N ALA A 331 -29.59 16.90 29.09
CA ALA A 331 -28.13 16.82 28.92
C ALA A 331 -27.64 15.38 28.65
N VAL A 332 -28.22 14.39 29.33
CA VAL A 332 -27.91 12.97 29.12
C VAL A 332 -28.38 12.51 27.74
N THR A 333 -29.58 12.91 27.32
CA THR A 333 -30.11 12.55 25.99
C THR A 333 -29.25 13.15 24.89
N TYR A 334 -28.94 14.44 24.99
CA TYR A 334 -28.03 15.14 24.08
C TYR A 334 -26.65 14.48 24.00
N SER A 335 -26.03 14.21 25.16
CA SER A 335 -24.73 13.55 25.24
C SER A 335 -24.76 12.15 24.62
N LYS A 336 -25.80 11.35 24.90
CA LYS A 336 -25.96 10.01 24.31
C LYS A 336 -26.04 10.07 22.79
N SER A 337 -26.85 10.97 22.23
CA SER A 337 -26.97 11.14 20.78
C SER A 337 -25.64 11.53 20.13
N LEU A 338 -24.86 12.43 20.73
CA LEU A 338 -23.55 12.81 20.21
C LEU A 338 -22.51 11.67 20.30
N VAL A 339 -22.52 10.92 21.40
CA VAL A 339 -21.64 9.75 21.58
C VAL A 339 -21.98 8.66 20.56
N GLU A 340 -23.26 8.40 20.31
CA GLU A 340 -23.72 7.45 19.30
C GLU A 340 -23.34 7.89 17.88
N ALA A 341 -23.49 9.18 17.55
CA ALA A 341 -23.05 9.74 16.28
C ALA A 341 -21.54 9.52 16.07
N ARG A 342 -20.72 9.87 17.06
CA ARG A 342 -19.26 9.65 17.02
C ARG A 342 -18.92 8.17 16.91
N LYS A 343 -19.58 7.29 17.67
CA LYS A 343 -19.38 5.84 17.58
C LYS A 343 -19.66 5.31 16.18
N THR A 344 -20.73 5.77 15.54
CA THR A 344 -21.08 5.38 14.18
C THR A 344 -20.00 5.84 13.17
N LEU A 345 -19.45 7.03 13.33
CA LEU A 345 -18.32 7.50 12.50
C LEU A 345 -17.08 6.62 12.67
N TYR A 346 -16.75 6.20 13.90
CA TYR A 346 -15.65 5.27 14.15
C TYR A 346 -15.90 3.93 13.46
N CYS A 347 -17.08 3.33 13.58
CA CYS A 347 -17.42 2.08 12.90
C CYS A 347 -17.26 2.20 11.38
N ARG A 348 -17.78 3.27 10.76
CA ARG A 348 -17.62 3.50 9.31
C ARG A 348 -16.16 3.66 8.91
N ARG A 349 -15.38 4.43 9.67
CA ARG A 349 -13.93 4.60 9.44
C ARG A 349 -13.21 3.26 9.45
N ASP A 350 -13.50 2.44 10.46
CA ASP A 350 -12.81 1.17 10.67
C ASP A 350 -13.18 0.15 9.60
N GLU A 351 -14.46 0.07 9.21
CA GLU A 351 -14.91 -0.77 8.09
C GLU A 351 -14.25 -0.35 6.76
N ILE A 352 -14.26 0.94 6.41
CA ILE A 352 -13.61 1.42 5.18
C ILE A 352 -12.10 1.15 5.21
N SER A 353 -11.45 1.38 6.35
CA SER A 353 -10.01 1.12 6.51
C SER A 353 -9.69 -0.36 6.34
N ASP A 354 -10.48 -1.25 6.96
CA ASP A 354 -10.29 -2.70 6.87
C ASP A 354 -10.44 -3.20 5.43
N TYR A 355 -11.43 -2.71 4.67
CA TYR A 355 -11.54 -3.05 3.25
C TYR A 355 -10.34 -2.56 2.44
N ILE A 356 -9.94 -1.29 2.61
CA ILE A 356 -8.79 -0.74 1.88
C ILE A 356 -7.51 -1.52 2.23
N ASP A 357 -7.29 -1.84 3.51
CA ASP A 357 -6.11 -2.58 3.96
C ASP A 357 -6.09 -4.02 3.42
N LYS A 358 -7.24 -4.71 3.34
CA LYS A 358 -7.35 -6.03 2.71
C LYS A 358 -6.96 -6.01 1.24
N VAL A 359 -7.41 -5.01 0.49
CA VAL A 359 -7.09 -4.95 -0.93
C VAL A 359 -5.65 -4.43 -1.13
N LYS A 360 -5.06 -3.71 -0.16
CA LYS A 360 -3.79 -2.95 -0.31
C LYS A 360 -2.62 -3.76 -0.84
N MET A 361 -2.60 -5.06 -0.55
CA MET A 361 -1.61 -5.99 -1.11
C MET A 361 -1.61 -6.04 -2.64
N LEU A 362 -2.77 -5.79 -3.27
CA LEU A 362 -2.94 -5.76 -4.72
C LEU A 362 -2.53 -4.41 -5.35
N HIS A 363 -2.22 -3.38 -4.55
CA HIS A 363 -1.76 -2.09 -5.08
C HIS A 363 -0.49 -2.28 -5.95
N PRO A 364 -0.35 -1.60 -7.10
CA PRO A 364 0.77 -1.85 -8.02
C PRO A 364 2.14 -1.54 -7.41
N ASP A 365 2.24 -0.61 -6.45
CA ASP A 365 3.46 -0.40 -5.65
C ASP A 365 3.94 -1.65 -4.92
N SER A 366 3.02 -2.49 -4.42
CA SER A 366 3.38 -3.74 -3.73
C SER A 366 4.11 -4.67 -4.69
N VAL A 367 3.59 -4.83 -5.91
CA VAL A 367 4.24 -5.59 -6.99
C VAL A 367 5.64 -5.04 -7.33
N ILE A 368 5.78 -3.71 -7.44
CA ILE A 368 7.10 -3.09 -7.67
C ILE A 368 8.07 -3.45 -6.55
N ASN A 369 7.61 -3.37 -5.29
CA ASN A 369 8.46 -3.68 -4.14
C ASN A 369 8.86 -5.17 -4.14
N ASP A 370 7.94 -6.08 -4.43
CA ASP A 370 8.21 -7.52 -4.46
C ASP A 370 9.22 -7.86 -5.56
N ILE A 371 9.05 -7.32 -6.76
CA ILE A 371 10.01 -7.51 -7.86
C ILE A 371 11.36 -6.89 -7.52
N SER A 372 11.38 -5.72 -6.87
CA SER A 372 12.63 -5.08 -6.44
C SER A 372 13.36 -5.95 -5.42
N LEU A 373 12.63 -6.56 -4.48
CA LEU A 373 13.18 -7.46 -3.47
C LEU A 373 13.76 -8.73 -4.12
N LEU A 374 13.03 -9.33 -5.07
CA LEU A 374 13.50 -10.53 -5.80
C LEU A 374 14.79 -10.30 -6.58
N LEU A 375 15.03 -9.07 -7.03
CA LEU A 375 16.18 -8.70 -7.84
C LEU A 375 17.36 -8.15 -7.03
N GLN A 376 17.20 -7.94 -5.73
CA GLN A 376 18.26 -7.49 -4.83
C GLN A 376 19.21 -8.65 -4.49
N ASN A 377 20.17 -8.93 -5.38
CA ASN A 377 21.32 -9.79 -5.10
C ASN A 377 22.52 -8.92 -4.68
N ASP A 378 22.48 -8.38 -3.46
CA ASP A 378 23.54 -7.59 -2.79
C ASP A 378 23.87 -6.18 -3.36
N LYS A 379 23.12 -5.68 -4.35
CA LYS A 379 23.23 -4.30 -4.84
C LYS A 379 21.89 -3.60 -4.91
N VAL A 380 21.91 -2.28 -4.66
CA VAL A 380 20.74 -1.40 -4.85
C VAL A 380 20.35 -1.43 -6.31
N LEU A 381 19.18 -2.02 -6.60
CA LEU A 381 18.62 -2.05 -7.94
C LEU A 381 18.07 -0.67 -8.31
N ASN A 382 18.55 -0.09 -9.41
CA ASN A 382 18.00 1.15 -9.96
C ASN A 382 16.66 0.87 -10.68
N THR A 383 15.58 0.75 -9.92
CA THR A 383 14.24 0.46 -10.45
C THR A 383 13.77 1.52 -11.43
N HIS A 384 14.04 2.80 -11.17
CA HIS A 384 13.68 3.88 -12.08
C HIS A 384 14.44 3.76 -13.42
N GLY A 385 15.74 3.47 -13.36
CA GLY A 385 16.58 3.27 -14.53
C GLY A 385 16.18 2.06 -15.36
N ILE A 386 15.65 0.99 -14.76
CA ILE A 386 15.25 -0.24 -15.44
C ILE A 386 13.81 -0.16 -15.95
N PHE A 387 12.88 0.30 -15.12
CA PHE A 387 11.44 0.21 -15.34
C PHE A 387 10.77 1.55 -15.65
N GLY A 388 11.42 2.68 -15.35
CA GLY A 388 10.80 4.02 -15.48
C GLY A 388 9.76 4.35 -14.41
N ILE A 389 9.49 3.40 -13.51
CA ILE A 389 8.55 3.54 -12.39
C ILE A 389 9.25 3.24 -11.07
N SER A 390 8.76 3.84 -10.00
CA SER A 390 9.27 3.64 -8.64
C SER A 390 8.10 3.70 -7.66
N SER A 391 8.12 2.82 -6.67
CA SER A 391 7.09 2.79 -5.63
C SER A 391 7.16 4.05 -4.76
N ARG A 392 6.08 4.36 -4.03
CA ARG A 392 6.09 5.46 -3.04
C ARG A 392 7.19 5.28 -1.99
N LYS A 393 7.44 4.03 -1.58
CA LYS A 393 8.52 3.69 -0.62
C LYS A 393 9.88 4.12 -1.18
N GLN A 394 10.20 3.71 -2.40
CA GLN A 394 11.46 4.07 -3.06
C GLN A 394 11.60 5.57 -3.29
N LYS A 395 10.52 6.25 -3.69
CA LYS A 395 10.51 7.73 -3.86
C LYS A 395 10.79 8.45 -2.54
N ASN A 396 10.22 7.97 -1.43
CA ASN A 396 10.43 8.55 -0.11
C ASN A 396 11.85 8.29 0.40
N GLU A 397 12.40 7.09 0.19
CA GLU A 397 13.79 6.76 0.50
C GLU A 397 14.75 7.66 -0.29
N TYR A 398 14.53 7.82 -1.60
CA TYR A 398 15.31 8.73 -2.43
C TYR A 398 15.27 10.18 -1.94
N ARG A 399 14.09 10.70 -1.55
CA ARG A 399 13.96 12.05 -0.98
C ARG A 399 14.77 12.21 0.30
N LYS A 400 14.66 11.25 1.22
CA LYS A 400 15.44 11.23 2.47
C LYS A 400 16.95 11.21 2.20
N HIS A 401 17.41 10.38 1.28
CA HIS A 401 18.83 10.31 0.92
C HIS A 401 19.34 11.61 0.27
N LYS A 402 18.51 12.27 -0.55
CA LYS A 402 18.83 13.56 -1.15
C LYS A 402 18.91 14.69 -0.12
N GLU A 403 18.00 14.72 0.84
CA GLU A 403 18.00 15.68 1.96
C GLU A 403 19.23 15.49 2.87
N LEU A 404 19.72 14.26 3.00
CA LEU A 404 20.94 13.91 3.76
C LEU A 404 22.25 14.12 2.99
N GLY A 405 22.21 14.63 1.74
CA GLY A 405 23.42 14.95 0.97
C GLY A 405 24.25 13.75 0.50
N VAL A 406 23.70 12.54 0.50
CA VAL A 406 24.42 11.32 0.07
C VAL A 406 24.50 11.29 -1.46
N LYS A 407 25.71 11.41 -2.01
CA LYS A 407 25.96 11.57 -3.46
C LYS A 407 25.80 10.29 -4.31
N ASP A 408 25.59 9.12 -3.70
CA ASP A 408 25.74 7.82 -4.39
C ASP A 408 24.46 6.97 -4.52
N ALA A 409 23.27 7.57 -4.58
CA ALA A 409 22.05 6.85 -4.93
C ALA A 409 21.67 7.12 -6.40
N LYS A 410 22.27 6.39 -7.33
CA LYS A 410 21.87 6.39 -8.76
C LYS A 410 21.07 5.16 -9.13
#